data_AF-A0A9P3G1E6-F1
#
_entry.id   AF-A0A9P3G1E6-F1
#
_cell.length_a   1.000
_cell.length_b   1.000
_cell.length_c   1.000
_cell.angle_alpha   90.00
_cell.angle_beta   90.00
_cell.angle_gamma   90.00
#
_symmetry.space_group_name_H-M   'P 1'
#
loop_
_entity.id
_entity.type
_entity.pdbx_description
1 polymer ?
#
loop_
_entity_poly.entity_id
_entity_poly.type
_entity_poly.pdbx_seq_one_letter_code
_entity_poly.pdbx_strand_id
1 'polypeptide(L)'
;MAAPSMTVSHEILSGPPDPATLAQHKQAATLHNEGMALERQGKHADAIKLFKKALEIKLAAMGRTEGTAVTYNALAESQIQLGQLDDALENVQQALAIVNQQGSVNNQAYYRETLGLIYEMKGDLEKARSTRTGSPPDRYLCSYFQCPNPAPQPLGQLSQCSRCKAILYCSTPCRNNDWKRHKKYCRETKAEL
;
A
#
# COMPACT_ATOMS: atom_id res chain seq x y z
N MET A 1 -51.64 -7.49 -3.03
CA MET A 1 -51.07 -6.13 -3.16
C MET A 1 -49.55 -6.29 -3.13
N ALA A 2 -48.88 -6.19 -4.28
CA ALA A 2 -47.42 -6.33 -4.38
C ALA A 2 -46.79 -4.93 -4.47
N ALA A 3 -45.79 -4.67 -3.63
CA ALA A 3 -45.03 -3.41 -3.63
C ALA A 3 -44.13 -3.32 -4.88
N PRO A 4 -43.94 -2.14 -5.48
CA PRO A 4 -43.06 -2.01 -6.63
C PRO A 4 -41.59 -2.02 -6.16
N SER A 5 -40.81 -2.89 -6.80
CA SER A 5 -39.36 -2.97 -6.63
C SER A 5 -38.72 -1.76 -7.34
N MET A 6 -38.12 -0.85 -6.58
CA MET A 6 -37.35 0.25 -7.15
C MET A 6 -35.93 -0.22 -7.44
N THR A 7 -35.72 -0.73 -8.65
CA THR A 7 -34.37 -0.90 -9.20
C THR A 7 -33.81 0.48 -9.52
N VAL A 8 -32.80 0.92 -8.77
CA VAL A 8 -31.97 2.07 -9.13
C VAL A 8 -31.11 1.63 -10.31
N SER A 9 -31.45 2.13 -11.51
CA SER A 9 -30.62 1.97 -12.69
C SER A 9 -29.31 2.73 -12.48
N HIS A 10 -28.21 1.99 -12.30
CA HIS A 10 -26.88 2.56 -12.34
C HIS A 10 -26.57 2.86 -13.80
N GLU A 11 -26.87 4.08 -14.26
CA GLU A 11 -26.43 4.56 -15.57
C GLU A 11 -24.90 4.55 -15.58
N ILE A 12 -24.32 3.54 -16.24
CA ILE A 12 -22.90 3.55 -16.59
C ILE A 12 -22.76 4.65 -17.64
N LEU A 13 -22.21 5.79 -17.23
CA LEU A 13 -21.82 6.90 -18.08
C LEU A 13 -20.77 6.37 -19.09
N SER A 14 -21.25 5.85 -20.22
CA SER A 14 -20.48 5.12 -21.22
C SER A 14 -19.99 6.02 -22.37
N GLY A 15 -19.78 7.31 -22.07
CA GLY A 15 -19.13 8.27 -22.96
C GLY A 15 -17.63 8.39 -22.65
N PRO A 16 -16.78 8.77 -23.62
CA PRO A 16 -15.40 9.14 -23.32
C PRO A 16 -15.38 10.25 -22.26
N PRO A 17 -14.43 10.24 -21.32
CA PRO A 17 -14.35 11.26 -20.29
C PRO A 17 -14.26 12.64 -20.94
N ASP A 18 -14.96 13.61 -20.38
CA ASP A 18 -14.94 14.97 -20.91
C ASP A 18 -13.48 15.53 -20.93
N PRO A 19 -13.16 16.48 -21.81
CA PRO A 19 -11.80 17.02 -21.93
C PRO A 19 -11.24 17.61 -20.63
N ALA A 20 -12.08 18.15 -19.75
CA ALA A 20 -11.66 18.71 -18.47
C ALA A 20 -11.24 17.60 -17.50
N THR A 21 -12.01 16.51 -17.42
CA THR A 21 -11.70 15.29 -16.68
C THR A 21 -10.39 14.66 -17.19
N LEU A 22 -10.17 14.63 -18.50
CA LEU A 22 -8.91 14.15 -19.08
C LEU A 22 -7.71 15.04 -18.71
N ALA A 23 -7.89 16.37 -18.71
CA ALA A 23 -6.85 17.31 -18.29
C ALA A 23 -6.52 17.17 -16.80
N GLN A 24 -7.52 17.02 -15.94
CA GLN A 24 -7.37 16.76 -14.51
C GLN A 24 -6.66 15.43 -14.24
N HIS A 25 -7.00 14.37 -14.98
CA HIS A 25 -6.31 13.09 -14.88
C HIS A 25 -4.82 13.21 -15.20
N LYS A 26 -4.48 13.89 -16.32
CA LYS A 26 -3.08 14.15 -16.69
C LYS A 26 -2.36 14.98 -15.62
N GLN A 27 -2.98 16.04 -15.12
CA GLN A 27 -2.41 16.90 -14.08
C GLN A 27 -2.11 16.11 -12.81
N ALA A 28 -3.05 15.28 -12.35
CA ALA A 28 -2.85 14.47 -11.15
C ALA A 28 -1.76 13.39 -11.34
N ALA A 29 -1.66 12.82 -12.54
CA ALA A 29 -0.58 11.88 -12.87
C ALA A 29 0.79 12.56 -12.85
N THR A 30 0.90 13.78 -13.40
CA THR A 30 2.14 14.58 -13.35
C THR A 30 2.56 14.87 -11.91
N LEU A 31 1.64 15.39 -11.08
CA LEU A 31 1.91 15.66 -9.66
C LEU A 31 2.36 14.41 -8.91
N HIS A 32 1.72 13.27 -9.16
CA HIS A 32 2.13 11.99 -8.57
C HIS A 32 3.56 11.62 -8.99
N ASN A 33 3.88 11.72 -10.28
CA ASN A 33 5.21 11.36 -10.79
C ASN A 33 6.31 12.29 -10.27
N GLU A 34 6.02 13.58 -10.13
CA GLU A 34 6.91 14.55 -9.47
C GLU A 34 7.11 14.21 -7.99
N GLY A 35 6.05 13.83 -7.29
CA GLY A 35 6.13 13.32 -5.91
C GLY A 35 7.04 12.09 -5.80
N MET A 36 6.90 11.13 -6.72
CA MET A 36 7.78 9.96 -6.80
C MET A 36 9.24 10.34 -7.09
N ALA A 37 9.48 11.39 -7.87
CA ALA A 37 10.84 11.88 -8.13
C ALA A 37 11.48 12.52 -6.87
N LEU A 38 10.68 13.21 -6.05
CA LEU A 38 11.11 13.76 -4.76
C LEU A 38 11.37 12.66 -3.72
N GLU A 39 10.54 11.62 -3.68
CA GLU A 39 10.76 10.43 -2.85
C GLU A 39 12.13 9.79 -3.11
N ARG A 40 12.49 9.58 -4.38
CA ARG A 40 13.80 9.01 -4.75
C ARG A 40 14.99 9.90 -4.34
N GLN A 41 14.75 11.20 -4.12
CA GLN A 41 15.74 12.15 -3.62
C GLN A 41 15.74 12.25 -2.08
N GLY A 42 14.88 11.51 -1.38
CA GLY A 42 14.71 11.62 0.08
C GLY A 42 13.94 12.86 0.54
N LYS A 43 13.29 13.59 -0.38
CA LYS A 43 12.53 14.82 -0.08
C LYS A 43 11.09 14.50 0.29
N HIS A 44 10.91 13.70 1.34
CA HIS A 44 9.61 13.11 1.72
C HIS A 44 8.54 14.16 2.04
N ALA A 45 8.90 15.24 2.75
CA ALA A 45 7.95 16.29 3.10
C ALA A 45 7.39 17.04 1.87
N ASP A 46 8.20 17.21 0.82
CA ASP A 46 7.74 17.84 -0.42
C ASP A 46 6.96 16.86 -1.29
N ALA A 47 7.35 15.57 -1.31
CA ALA A 47 6.58 14.52 -1.96
C ALA A 47 5.15 14.42 -1.41
N ILE A 48 4.99 14.47 -0.08
CA ILE A 48 3.69 14.49 0.61
C ILE A 48 2.79 15.62 0.08
N LYS A 49 3.33 16.83 -0.12
CA LYS A 49 2.55 17.97 -0.65
C LYS A 49 2.02 17.68 -2.05
N LEU A 50 2.83 17.07 -2.92
CA LEU A 50 2.43 16.74 -4.28
C LEU A 50 1.43 15.58 -4.31
N PHE A 51 1.64 14.54 -3.49
CA PHE A 51 0.69 13.43 -3.39
C PHE A 51 -0.68 13.87 -2.87
N LYS A 52 -0.74 14.75 -1.86
CA LYS A 52 -2.01 15.31 -1.37
C LYS A 52 -2.77 16.08 -2.45
N LYS A 53 -2.08 16.93 -3.23
CA LYS A 53 -2.69 17.63 -4.37
C LYS A 53 -3.17 16.68 -5.47
N ALA A 54 -2.35 15.69 -5.81
CA ALA A 54 -2.74 14.67 -6.80
C ALA A 54 -3.97 13.87 -6.34
N LEU A 55 -4.04 13.55 -5.04
CA LEU A 55 -5.13 12.82 -4.44
C LEU A 55 -6.44 13.62 -4.45
N GLU A 56 -6.39 14.91 -4.10
CA GLU A 56 -7.54 15.81 -4.15
C GLU A 56 -8.16 15.86 -5.56
N ILE A 57 -7.32 16.06 -6.59
CA ILE A 57 -7.77 16.05 -7.98
C ILE A 57 -8.34 14.68 -8.37
N LYS A 58 -7.66 13.59 -7.97
CA LYS A 58 -8.12 12.23 -8.30
C LYS A 58 -9.48 11.91 -7.73
N LEU A 59 -9.68 12.23 -6.45
CA LEU A 59 -10.95 12.01 -5.78
C LEU A 59 -12.08 12.85 -6.39
N ALA A 60 -11.81 14.11 -6.73
CA ALA A 60 -12.81 15.01 -7.31
C ALA A 60 -13.20 14.61 -8.74
N ALA A 61 -12.24 14.25 -9.59
CA ALA A 61 -12.47 14.02 -11.01
C ALA A 61 -12.80 12.56 -11.36
N MET A 62 -12.28 11.59 -10.60
CA MET A 62 -12.34 10.16 -10.94
C MET A 62 -12.89 9.29 -9.80
N GLY A 63 -12.99 9.84 -8.59
CA GLY A 63 -13.40 9.08 -7.41
C GLY A 63 -12.36 8.03 -6.98
N ARG A 64 -12.83 7.00 -6.28
CA ARG A 64 -11.99 5.97 -5.67
C ARG A 64 -11.56 4.90 -6.68
N THR A 65 -10.55 5.20 -7.48
CA THR A 65 -9.97 4.30 -8.49
C THR A 65 -8.67 3.64 -8.03
N GLU A 66 -8.19 2.61 -8.74
CA GLU A 66 -6.87 2.01 -8.46
C GLU A 66 -5.73 3.06 -8.54
N GLY A 67 -5.79 4.02 -9.47
CA GLY A 67 -4.84 5.13 -9.54
C GLY A 67 -4.88 6.07 -8.32
N THR A 68 -6.01 6.13 -7.63
CA THR A 68 -6.18 6.84 -6.34
C THR A 68 -5.53 6.05 -5.22
N ALA A 69 -5.72 4.72 -5.19
CA ALA A 69 -5.09 3.83 -4.22
C ALA A 69 -3.55 3.88 -4.29
N VAL A 70 -2.99 3.93 -5.50
CA VAL A 70 -1.54 4.11 -5.71
C VAL A 70 -1.03 5.41 -5.08
N THR A 71 -1.83 6.48 -5.11
CA THR A 71 -1.44 7.78 -4.52
C THR A 71 -1.55 7.77 -2.99
N TYR A 72 -2.60 7.13 -2.45
CA TYR A 72 -2.70 6.89 -1.01
C TYR A 72 -1.51 6.10 -0.46
N ASN A 73 -1.11 5.02 -1.13
CA ASN A 73 0.04 4.23 -0.69
C ASN A 73 1.36 5.00 -0.81
N ALA A 74 1.59 5.74 -1.90
CA ALA A 74 2.79 6.57 -2.04
C ALA A 74 2.88 7.65 -0.94
N LEU A 75 1.74 8.26 -0.59
CA LEU A 75 1.65 9.18 0.55
C LEU A 75 2.01 8.49 1.87
N ALA A 76 1.48 7.28 2.12
CA ALA A 76 1.80 6.51 3.31
C ALA A 76 3.30 6.16 3.39
N GLU A 77 3.92 5.75 2.29
CA GLU A 77 5.36 5.47 2.23
C GLU A 77 6.21 6.69 2.59
N SER A 78 5.90 7.87 2.05
CA SER A 78 6.57 9.13 2.44
C SER A 78 6.42 9.43 3.94
N GLN A 79 5.21 9.21 4.48
CA GLN A 79 4.90 9.44 5.90
C GLN A 79 5.66 8.48 6.82
N ILE A 80 5.84 7.21 6.40
CA ILE A 80 6.68 6.24 7.11
C ILE A 80 8.12 6.74 7.23
N GLN A 81 8.69 7.31 6.16
CA GLN A 81 10.06 7.85 6.19
C GLN A 81 10.22 9.02 7.16
N LEU A 82 9.14 9.77 7.43
CA LEU A 82 9.10 10.85 8.42
C LEU A 82 8.65 10.40 9.82
N GLY A 83 8.37 9.10 10.03
CA GLY A 83 7.88 8.56 11.30
C GLY A 83 6.41 8.90 11.61
N GLN A 84 5.66 9.42 10.63
CA GLN A 84 4.24 9.78 10.76
C GLN A 84 3.36 8.53 10.61
N LEU A 85 3.52 7.57 11.53
CA LEU A 85 2.97 6.23 11.38
C LEU A 85 1.43 6.17 11.45
N ASP A 86 0.78 7.07 12.18
CA ASP A 86 -0.68 7.11 12.29
C ASP A 86 -1.34 7.61 11.00
N ASP A 87 -0.82 8.69 10.41
CA ASP A 87 -1.30 9.18 9.12
C ASP A 87 -1.02 8.15 8.00
N ALA A 88 0.16 7.51 8.04
CA ALA A 88 0.49 6.46 7.08
C ALA A 88 -0.47 5.27 7.18
N LEU A 89 -0.86 4.91 8.41
CA LEU A 89 -1.80 3.83 8.68
C LEU A 89 -3.17 4.11 8.06
N GLU A 90 -3.68 5.33 8.22
CA GLU A 90 -4.96 5.73 7.62
C GLU A 90 -4.89 5.68 6.08
N ASN A 91 -3.83 6.25 5.50
CA ASN A 91 -3.69 6.29 4.04
C ASN A 91 -3.55 4.90 3.41
N VAL A 92 -2.74 3.99 3.98
CA VAL A 92 -2.63 2.63 3.44
C VAL A 92 -3.93 1.84 3.61
N GLN A 93 -4.72 2.10 4.66
CA GLN A 93 -6.05 1.50 4.83
C GLN A 93 -7.02 1.97 3.75
N GLN A 94 -7.00 3.25 3.38
CA GLN A 94 -7.78 3.75 2.23
C GLN A 94 -7.33 3.08 0.92
N ALA A 95 -6.02 2.92 0.71
CA ALA A 95 -5.50 2.23 -0.47
C ALA A 95 -5.98 0.78 -0.54
N LEU A 96 -5.86 0.02 0.56
CA LEU A 96 -6.32 -1.37 0.67
C LEU A 96 -7.83 -1.51 0.44
N ALA A 97 -8.64 -0.61 1.01
CA ALA A 97 -10.09 -0.63 0.83
C ALA A 97 -10.47 -0.54 -0.65
N ILE A 98 -9.79 0.30 -1.43
CA ILE A 98 -10.02 0.44 -2.87
C ILE A 98 -9.59 -0.82 -3.62
N VAL A 99 -8.37 -1.32 -3.39
CA VAL A 99 -7.86 -2.45 -4.19
C VAL A 99 -8.48 -3.79 -3.82
N ASN A 100 -9.04 -3.93 -2.63
CA ASN A 100 -9.82 -5.11 -2.24
C ASN A 100 -11.19 -5.17 -2.95
N GLN A 101 -11.74 -4.04 -3.37
CA GLN A 101 -13.00 -3.99 -4.12
C GLN A 101 -12.79 -4.21 -5.62
N GLN A 102 -11.73 -3.63 -6.19
CA GLN A 102 -11.59 -3.53 -7.65
C GLN A 102 -10.15 -3.44 -8.17
N GLY A 103 -9.14 -3.69 -7.34
CA GLY A 103 -7.72 -3.53 -7.73
C GLY A 103 -7.00 -4.85 -8.00
N SER A 104 -5.77 -4.75 -8.47
CA SER A 104 -4.93 -5.92 -8.75
C SER A 104 -4.46 -6.63 -7.47
N VAL A 105 -4.33 -7.95 -7.57
CA VAL A 105 -3.73 -8.82 -6.53
C VAL A 105 -2.32 -8.38 -6.13
N ASN A 106 -1.59 -7.75 -7.05
CA ASN A 106 -0.26 -7.22 -6.77
C ASN A 106 -0.34 -5.99 -5.87
N ASN A 107 -1.22 -5.03 -6.16
CA ASN A 107 -1.39 -3.85 -5.32
C ASN A 107 -1.90 -4.22 -3.91
N GLN A 108 -2.77 -5.23 -3.81
CA GLN A 108 -3.16 -5.78 -2.50
C GLN A 108 -1.95 -6.28 -1.71
N ALA A 109 -1.05 -7.04 -2.35
CA ALA A 109 0.17 -7.52 -1.71
C ALA A 109 1.10 -6.38 -1.28
N TYR A 110 1.34 -5.39 -2.15
CA TYR A 110 2.16 -4.22 -1.83
C TYR A 110 1.62 -3.45 -0.62
N TYR A 111 0.31 -3.16 -0.61
CA TYR A 111 -0.25 -2.33 0.45
C TYR A 111 -0.37 -3.09 1.78
N ARG A 112 -0.53 -4.42 1.75
CA ARG A 112 -0.37 -5.27 2.95
C ARG A 112 1.05 -5.24 3.49
N GLU A 113 2.06 -5.22 2.63
CA GLU A 113 3.45 -5.08 3.05
C GLU A 113 3.69 -3.73 3.72
N THR A 114 3.21 -2.63 3.13
CA THR A 114 3.27 -1.29 3.73
C THR A 114 2.58 -1.24 5.09
N LEU A 115 1.38 -1.82 5.20
CA LEU A 115 0.64 -1.90 6.47
C LEU A 115 1.39 -2.77 7.51
N GLY A 116 1.97 -3.89 7.07
CA GLY A 116 2.80 -4.75 7.92
C GLY A 116 4.05 -4.06 8.43
N LEU A 117 4.68 -3.21 7.60
CA LEU A 117 5.82 -2.37 7.98
C LEU A 117 5.43 -1.35 9.06
N ILE A 118 4.27 -0.71 8.92
CA ILE A 118 3.76 0.23 9.93
C ILE A 118 3.57 -0.48 11.27
N TYR A 119 2.93 -1.65 11.28
CA TYR A 119 2.76 -2.41 12.53
C TYR A 119 4.09 -2.89 13.11
N GLU A 120 5.05 -3.30 12.27
CA GLU A 120 6.42 -3.62 12.72
C GLU A 120 7.06 -2.41 13.44
N MET A 121 6.98 -1.22 12.84
CA MET A 121 7.56 0.00 13.41
C MET A 121 6.84 0.47 14.68
N LYS A 122 5.54 0.19 14.81
CA LYS A 122 4.76 0.40 16.05
C LYS A 122 5.00 -0.70 17.09
N GLY A 123 5.76 -1.75 16.74
CA GLY A 123 6.09 -2.88 17.61
C GLY A 123 5.04 -4.01 17.63
N ASP A 124 3.93 -3.89 16.93
CA ASP A 124 2.89 -4.93 16.89
C ASP A 124 3.25 -6.01 15.85
N LEU A 125 4.17 -6.90 16.24
CA LEU A 125 4.67 -7.97 15.36
C LEU A 125 3.62 -9.03 15.03
N GLU A 126 2.65 -9.26 15.92
CA GLU A 126 1.55 -10.18 15.64
C GLU A 126 0.67 -9.63 14.53
N LYS A 127 0.29 -8.37 14.64
CA LYS A 127 -0.50 -7.71 13.60
C LYS A 127 0.28 -7.51 12.31
N ALA A 128 1.59 -7.27 12.38
CA ALA A 128 2.46 -7.24 11.21
C ALA A 128 2.47 -8.60 10.49
N ARG A 129 2.61 -9.70 11.24
CA ARG A 129 2.59 -11.06 10.71
C ARG A 129 1.24 -11.37 10.06
N SER A 130 0.14 -11.22 10.80
CA SER A 130 -1.20 -11.53 10.31
C SER A 130 -1.61 -10.65 9.14
N THR A 131 -1.20 -9.38 9.10
CA THR A 131 -1.44 -8.51 7.94
C THR A 131 -0.71 -9.02 6.70
N ARG A 132 0.56 -9.43 6.84
CA ARG A 132 1.35 -9.92 5.70
C ARG A 132 0.85 -11.27 5.21
N THR A 133 0.53 -12.21 6.10
CA THR A 133 0.26 -13.62 5.74
C THR A 133 -1.21 -14.04 5.85
N GLY A 134 -2.09 -13.20 6.40
CA GLY A 134 -3.45 -13.57 6.81
C GLY A 134 -4.57 -13.14 5.87
N SER A 135 -4.28 -12.75 4.62
CA SER A 135 -5.32 -12.39 3.64
C SER A 135 -4.99 -12.89 2.24
N PRO A 136 -5.88 -13.63 1.55
CA PRO A 136 -5.76 -13.90 0.13
C PRO A 136 -5.70 -12.59 -0.66
N PRO A 137 -5.08 -12.54 -1.84
CA PRO A 137 -4.44 -13.62 -2.59
C PRO A 137 -3.09 -14.03 -1.98
N ASP A 138 -2.65 -15.24 -2.29
CA ASP A 138 -1.34 -15.82 -1.94
C ASP A 138 -0.17 -15.15 -2.69
N ARG A 139 -0.10 -13.83 -2.58
CA ARG A 139 1.01 -13.03 -3.10
C ARG A 139 1.54 -12.18 -1.98
N TYR A 140 2.84 -12.33 -1.76
CA TYR A 140 3.57 -11.80 -0.63
C TYR A 140 4.87 -11.19 -1.14
N LEU A 141 5.38 -10.18 -0.43
CA LEU A 141 6.63 -9.53 -0.81
C LEU A 141 7.76 -9.93 0.13
N CYS A 142 8.98 -9.79 -0.38
CA CYS A 142 10.15 -9.68 0.47
C CYS A 142 10.06 -8.32 1.19
N SER A 143 10.15 -8.32 2.52
CA SER A 143 10.06 -7.11 3.33
C SER A 143 11.32 -6.24 3.28
N TYR A 144 12.39 -6.71 2.62
CA TYR A 144 13.55 -5.88 2.37
C TYR A 144 13.26 -4.89 1.25
N PHE A 145 13.14 -3.60 1.57
CA PHE A 145 12.75 -2.54 0.64
C PHE A 145 13.69 -2.34 -0.56
N GLN A 146 14.95 -2.81 -0.50
CA GLN A 146 15.88 -2.80 -1.64
C GLN A 146 16.05 -4.20 -2.25
N CYS A 147 15.04 -5.05 -2.12
CA CYS A 147 15.04 -6.37 -2.74
C CYS A 147 15.20 -6.22 -4.27
N PRO A 148 16.16 -6.94 -4.91
CA PRO A 148 16.32 -6.91 -6.36
C PRO A 148 15.16 -7.59 -7.10
N ASN A 149 14.33 -8.36 -6.39
CA ASN A 149 13.12 -8.98 -6.92
C ASN A 149 11.89 -8.50 -6.12
N PRO A 150 11.30 -7.34 -6.48
CA PRO A 150 10.15 -6.78 -5.78
C PRO A 150 8.83 -7.44 -6.15
N ALA A 151 8.81 -8.39 -7.09
CA ALA A 151 7.58 -9.00 -7.55
C ALA A 151 6.89 -9.82 -6.44
N PRO A 152 5.57 -9.68 -6.26
CA PRO A 152 4.82 -10.51 -5.33
C PRO A 152 4.90 -12.00 -5.70
N GLN A 153 5.17 -12.86 -4.72
CA GLN A 153 5.43 -14.29 -4.90
C GLN A 153 4.63 -15.14 -3.89
N PRO A 154 4.42 -16.45 -4.16
CA PRO A 154 3.75 -17.35 -3.21
C PRO A 154 4.51 -17.49 -1.90
N LEU A 155 3.81 -17.75 -0.79
CA LEU A 155 4.43 -17.83 0.55
C LEU A 155 5.53 -18.91 0.60
N GLY A 156 5.36 -20.02 -0.12
CA GLY A 156 6.34 -21.10 -0.19
C GLY A 156 7.69 -20.72 -0.81
N GLN A 157 7.79 -19.56 -1.48
CA GLN A 157 9.04 -19.02 -2.01
C GLN A 157 9.73 -18.03 -1.05
N LEU A 158 9.12 -17.76 0.10
CA LEU A 158 9.62 -16.83 1.11
C LEU A 158 9.97 -17.57 2.39
N SER A 159 11.09 -17.19 2.98
CA SER A 159 11.45 -17.58 4.34
C SER A 159 10.97 -16.54 5.33
N GLN A 160 10.58 -16.97 6.53
CA GLN A 160 10.23 -16.07 7.63
C GLN A 160 11.45 -15.81 8.53
N CYS A 161 11.52 -14.63 9.14
CA CYS A 161 12.44 -14.40 10.24
C CYS A 161 12.23 -15.45 11.34
N SER A 162 13.29 -16.20 11.69
CA SER A 162 13.18 -17.36 12.58
C SER A 162 12.67 -17.02 13.98
N ARG A 163 12.95 -15.79 14.45
CA ARG A 163 12.62 -15.29 15.79
C ARG A 163 11.19 -14.74 15.88
N CYS A 164 10.84 -13.78 15.05
CA CYS A 164 9.53 -13.10 15.16
C CYS A 164 8.45 -13.65 14.22
N LYS A 165 8.82 -14.39 13.17
CA LYS A 165 7.91 -14.86 12.11
C LYS A 165 7.15 -13.76 11.34
N ALA A 166 7.35 -12.48 11.66
CA ALA A 166 6.59 -11.36 11.12
C ALA A 166 7.13 -10.78 9.81
N ILE A 167 8.36 -11.14 9.44
CA ILE A 167 9.07 -10.60 8.27
C ILE A 167 9.36 -11.70 7.27
N LEU A 168 9.19 -11.40 5.98
CA LEU A 168 9.37 -12.32 4.86
C LEU A 168 10.61 -11.97 4.04
N TYR A 169 11.38 -12.99 3.65
CA TYR A 169 12.61 -12.83 2.87
C TYR A 169 12.67 -13.85 1.74
N CYS A 170 12.86 -13.38 0.51
CA CYS A 170 13.06 -14.24 -0.66
C CYS A 170 14.46 -14.86 -0.72
N SER A 171 15.43 -14.35 0.04
CA SER A 171 16.80 -14.83 0.03
C SER A 171 17.57 -14.47 1.30
N THR A 172 18.64 -15.22 1.59
CA THR A 172 19.57 -14.93 2.68
C THR A 172 20.20 -13.53 2.56
N PRO A 173 20.65 -13.06 1.38
CA PRO A 173 21.11 -11.67 1.22
C PRO A 173 20.08 -10.62 1.65
N CYS A 174 18.81 -10.77 1.27
CA CYS A 174 17.76 -9.83 1.68
C CYS A 174 17.61 -9.78 3.20
N ARG A 175 17.57 -10.96 3.86
CA ARG A 175 17.53 -11.06 5.32
C ARG A 175 18.71 -10.34 5.98
N ASN A 176 19.92 -10.59 5.48
CA ASN A 176 21.15 -10.02 6.07
C ASN A 176 21.21 -8.50 5.90
N ASN A 177 20.79 -7.97 4.75
CA ASN A 177 20.78 -6.54 4.48
C ASN A 177 19.70 -5.81 5.27
N ASP A 178 18.51 -6.39 5.37
CA ASP A 178 17.39 -5.84 6.14
C ASP A 178 17.66 -5.85 7.66
N TRP A 179 18.51 -6.76 8.16
CA TRP A 179 18.75 -6.95 9.59
C TRP A 179 19.10 -5.65 10.33
N LYS A 180 19.83 -4.72 9.70
CA LYS A 180 20.17 -3.41 10.31
C LYS A 180 18.92 -2.62 10.71
N ARG A 181 17.87 -2.68 9.89
CA ARG A 181 16.56 -2.06 10.15
C ARG A 181 15.72 -2.93 11.08
N HIS A 182 15.53 -4.19 10.71
CA HIS A 182 14.61 -5.10 11.39
C HIS A 182 14.99 -5.41 12.85
N LYS A 183 16.27 -5.55 13.16
CA LYS A 183 16.73 -5.95 14.52
C LYS A 183 16.25 -5.03 15.64
N LYS A 184 15.91 -3.77 15.31
CA LYS A 184 15.36 -2.79 16.26
C LYS A 184 13.98 -3.20 16.78
N TYR A 185 13.20 -3.90 15.97
CA TYR A 185 11.82 -4.28 16.27
C TYR A 185 11.67 -5.78 16.55
N CYS A 186 12.63 -6.60 16.10
CA CYS A 186 12.59 -8.06 16.23
C CYS A 186 12.57 -8.55 17.68
N ARG A 187 11.47 -9.20 18.08
CA ARG A 187 11.30 -9.91 19.36
C ARG A 187 10.54 -11.21 19.15
N GLU A 188 10.62 -12.12 20.12
CA GLU A 188 9.85 -13.36 20.09
C GLU A 188 8.36 -13.02 20.08
N THR A 189 7.64 -13.64 19.15
CA THR A 189 6.18 -13.65 19.16
C THR A 189 5.75 -14.58 20.28
N LYS A 190 4.85 -14.12 21.16
CA LYS A 190 4.32 -14.98 22.22
C LYS A 190 3.64 -16.15 21.51
N ALA A 191 4.15 -17.37 21.71
CA ALA A 191 3.45 -18.55 21.23
C ALA A 191 2.04 -18.52 21.80
N GLU A 192 1.04 -18.58 20.94
CA GLU A 192 -0.32 -18.91 21.36
C GLU A 192 -0.23 -20.32 21.97
N LEU A 193 -0.50 -20.43 23.27
CA LEU A 193 -0.66 -21.69 24.00
C LEU A 193 -1.95 -22.38 23.60
#